data_AF-F9S0I4-F1
#
_entry.id   AF-F9S0I4-F1
#
_cell.length_a   1.000
_cell.length_b   1.000
_cell.length_c   1.000
_cell.angle_alpha   90.00
_cell.angle_beta   90.00
_cell.angle_gamma   90.00
#
_symmetry.space_group_name_H-M   'P 1'
#
loop_
_entity.id
_entity.type
_entity.pdbx_description
1 polymer ?
#
loop_
_entity_poly.entity_id
_entity_poly.type
_entity_poly.pdbx_seq_one_letter_code
_entity_poly.pdbx_strand_id
1 'polypeptide(L)'
;MNLPLTLSIIDIIEDHLPSRVTIHEIAQQCSFSRSYLQHQFKATTGFSISQYQKYRLISLAARQLTNSEQRVLDVAVEYGFESQEAFARAFRQYTCTLPSQLRGQDVWADRMSFPRLDIKRLQLLASILSLPLTILSQSPTRWGCYTFTIDSSSRDIDVIVKAIDNAYQGLMAEPYSATLPLHRAQVIEFREHNQNLSSTYPLSIAIPFSEQQSIPEELFELRLPTTQLATISLPEPNYVTIAFNQLYQRVYQEHQCYFAGLPAYWIYDHQTGHLQHKYPVELREQADADSTWQLFDKTNEVLLDETHLTLSSHWIPQAQRAGTRRLTTLINQLTSSTSVKQHIKAVIFNRPDVNSADQYQYFICSPHPLTQPNQSTEKDDLIHCEGWYLKTRWQGSDIYQLENDIEKFYLRLLQHEHYQYRPAPEVLRKLTFTQAQAKNATAAAAKSGDDIIRFELLTPIFVNKRL
;
A
#
# COMPACT_ATOMS: atom_id res chain seq x y z
N MET A 1 30.87 17.34 4.83
CA MET A 1 30.16 16.67 5.95
C MET A 1 31.21 16.06 6.89
N ASN A 2 31.08 16.24 8.21
CA ASN A 2 31.96 15.62 9.21
C ASN A 2 31.42 14.22 9.57
N LEU A 3 31.78 13.22 8.75
CA LEU A 3 31.39 11.82 8.96
C LEU A 3 31.90 11.24 10.29
N PRO A 4 33.16 11.45 10.71
CA PRO A 4 33.66 10.97 11.99
C PRO A 4 32.82 11.46 13.18
N LEU A 5 32.50 12.76 13.22
CA LEU A 5 31.65 13.31 14.29
C LEU A 5 30.24 12.72 14.26
N THR A 6 29.68 12.51 13.07
CA THR A 6 28.34 11.90 12.94
C THR A 6 28.33 10.47 13.46
N LEU A 7 29.37 9.68 13.15
CA LEU A 7 29.56 8.34 13.70
C LEU A 7 29.71 8.36 15.23
N SER A 8 30.49 9.29 15.79
CA SER A 8 30.59 9.42 17.25
C SER A 8 29.26 9.74 17.91
N ILE A 9 28.42 10.61 17.31
CA ILE A 9 27.06 10.87 17.81
C ILE A 9 26.22 9.60 17.77
N ILE A 10 26.31 8.82 16.69
CA ILE A 10 25.59 7.55 16.54
C ILE A 10 26.04 6.55 17.60
N ASP A 11 27.34 6.42 17.83
CA ASP A 11 27.91 5.50 18.82
C ASP A 11 27.41 5.84 20.23
N ILE A 12 27.48 7.13 20.60
CA ILE A 12 26.93 7.61 21.88
C ILE A 12 25.45 7.23 21.99
N ILE A 13 24.64 7.43 20.94
CA ILE A 13 23.23 7.08 20.99
C ILE A 13 23.04 5.57 21.16
N GLU A 14 23.68 4.75 20.33
CA GLU A 14 23.50 3.29 20.35
C GLU A 14 23.94 2.68 21.69
N ASP A 15 25.01 3.20 22.30
CA ASP A 15 25.51 2.75 23.60
C ASP A 15 24.53 3.07 24.76
N HIS A 16 23.62 4.03 24.57
CA HIS A 16 22.60 4.38 25.57
C HIS A 16 21.26 3.66 25.35
N LEU A 17 21.00 3.10 24.16
CA LEU A 17 19.74 2.40 23.88
C LEU A 17 19.58 1.18 24.82
N PRO A 18 18.37 0.91 25.35
CA PRO A 18 17.07 1.51 24.99
C PRO A 18 16.74 2.83 25.72
N SER A 19 17.64 3.36 26.55
CA SER A 19 17.45 4.68 27.16
C SER A 19 17.73 5.80 26.15
N ARG A 20 17.06 6.95 26.32
CA ARG A 20 17.31 8.13 25.49
C ARG A 20 18.46 8.94 26.05
N VAL A 21 19.32 9.43 25.16
CA VAL A 21 20.36 10.41 25.48
C VAL A 21 19.95 11.79 24.96
N THR A 22 20.08 12.79 25.81
CA THR A 22 19.74 14.17 25.47
C THR A 22 20.81 14.79 24.58
N ILE A 23 20.41 15.76 23.76
CA ILE A 23 21.38 16.54 22.96
C ILE A 23 22.42 17.26 23.83
N HIS A 24 22.09 17.56 25.09
CA HIS A 24 23.02 18.18 26.03
C HIS A 24 24.15 17.22 26.43
N GLU A 25 23.82 15.97 26.76
CA GLU A 25 24.81 14.94 27.11
C GLU A 25 25.71 14.61 25.92
N ILE A 26 25.15 14.47 24.71
CA ILE A 26 25.93 14.27 23.49
C ILE A 26 26.89 15.46 23.26
N ALA A 27 26.41 16.70 23.43
CA ALA A 27 27.23 17.90 23.28
C ALA A 27 28.42 17.94 24.23
N GLN A 28 28.22 17.53 25.48
CA GLN A 28 29.30 17.42 26.47
C GLN A 28 30.34 16.37 26.07
N GLN A 29 29.91 15.19 25.63
CA GLN A 29 30.82 14.12 25.24
C GLN A 29 31.60 14.44 23.95
N CYS A 30 30.95 15.06 22.96
CA CYS A 30 31.62 15.43 21.71
C CYS A 30 32.44 16.74 21.80
N SER A 31 32.31 17.52 22.87
CA SER A 31 32.91 18.86 22.99
C SER A 31 32.48 19.86 21.89
N PHE A 32 31.21 19.79 21.47
CA PHE A 32 30.62 20.71 20.49
C PHE A 32 29.33 21.34 21.01
N SER A 33 28.91 22.46 20.42
CA SER A 33 27.62 23.06 20.77
C SER A 33 26.44 22.18 20.30
N ARG A 34 25.33 22.22 21.06
CA ARG A 34 24.08 21.50 20.72
C ARG A 34 23.59 21.81 19.31
N SER A 35 23.59 23.10 18.95
CA SER A 35 23.16 23.57 17.63
C SER A 35 24.04 22.99 16.52
N TYR A 36 25.36 23.03 16.70
CA TYR A 36 26.29 22.47 15.72
C TYR A 36 26.05 20.98 15.50
N LEU A 37 25.89 20.20 16.58
CA LEU A 37 25.62 18.76 16.49
C LEU A 37 24.29 18.46 15.79
N GLN A 38 23.22 19.19 16.11
CA GLN A 38 21.92 19.02 15.46
C GLN A 38 22.01 19.29 13.96
N HIS A 39 22.64 20.40 13.56
CA HIS A 39 22.83 20.75 12.16
C HIS A 39 23.71 19.73 11.44
N GLN A 40 24.86 19.35 12.02
CA GLN A 40 25.79 18.41 11.42
C GLN A 40 25.18 17.02 11.25
N PHE A 41 24.47 16.52 12.26
CA PHE A 41 23.79 15.22 12.22
C PHE A 41 22.66 15.21 11.19
N LYS A 42 21.80 16.24 11.19
CA LYS A 42 20.70 16.34 10.22
C LYS A 42 21.20 16.50 8.79
N ALA A 43 22.23 17.31 8.57
CA ALA A 43 22.83 17.50 7.25
C ALA A 43 23.44 16.20 6.69
N THR A 44 23.93 15.31 7.56
CA THR A 44 24.57 14.06 7.14
C THR A 44 23.58 12.92 6.98
N THR A 45 22.58 12.83 7.86
CA THR A 45 21.67 11.67 7.94
C THR A 45 20.28 11.94 7.38
N GLY A 46 19.90 13.21 7.19
CA GLY A 46 18.51 13.62 6.90
C GLY A 46 17.57 13.59 8.11
N PHE A 47 18.00 13.03 9.25
CA PHE A 47 17.20 12.90 10.46
C PHE A 47 17.68 13.83 11.56
N SER A 48 16.78 14.30 12.42
CA SER A 48 17.20 14.83 13.72
C SER A 48 17.67 13.70 14.63
N ILE A 49 18.52 14.04 15.61
CA ILE A 49 19.00 13.08 16.63
C ILE A 49 17.82 12.42 17.38
N SER A 50 16.76 13.19 17.68
CA SER A 50 15.55 12.67 18.32
C SER A 50 14.79 11.68 17.42
N GLN A 51 14.67 11.97 16.12
CA GLN A 51 14.06 11.05 15.15
C GLN A 51 14.87 9.75 15.04
N TYR A 52 16.19 9.85 14.94
CA TYR A 52 17.07 8.68 14.90
C TYR A 52 16.87 7.77 16.12
N GLN A 53 16.92 8.34 17.33
CA GLN A 53 16.64 7.61 18.58
C GLN A 53 15.26 6.95 18.55
N LYS A 54 14.22 7.70 18.18
CA LYS A 54 12.84 7.20 18.12
C LYS A 54 12.72 6.00 17.17
N TYR A 55 13.29 6.06 15.97
CA TYR A 55 13.20 4.98 14.98
C TYR A 55 14.00 3.74 15.41
N ARG A 56 15.17 3.93 16.05
CA ARG A 56 15.92 2.81 16.64
C ARG A 56 15.13 2.13 17.76
N LEU A 57 14.53 2.90 18.67
CA LEU A 57 13.70 2.36 19.75
C LEU A 57 12.48 1.58 19.23
N ILE A 58 11.76 2.13 18.24
CA ILE A 58 10.61 1.43 17.63
C ILE A 58 11.06 0.13 16.94
N SER A 59 12.18 0.16 16.22
CA SER A 59 12.76 -1.01 15.56
C SER A 59 13.13 -2.13 16.54
N LEU A 60 13.75 -1.77 17.68
CA LEU A 60 14.07 -2.73 18.73
C LEU A 60 12.82 -3.27 19.42
N ALA A 61 11.87 -2.39 19.76
CA ALA A 61 10.58 -2.78 20.35
C ALA A 61 9.77 -3.70 19.44
N ALA A 62 9.77 -3.45 18.12
CA ALA A 62 9.14 -4.32 17.12
C ALA A 62 9.72 -5.74 17.20
N ARG A 63 11.05 -5.88 17.18
CA ARG A 63 11.69 -7.19 17.32
C ARG A 63 11.34 -7.88 18.63
N GLN A 64 11.32 -7.15 19.74
CA GLN A 64 10.97 -7.71 21.04
C GLN A 64 9.51 -8.18 21.10
N LEU A 65 8.57 -7.41 20.55
CA LEU A 65 7.15 -7.81 20.45
C LEU A 65 6.94 -9.03 19.57
N THR A 66 7.81 -9.23 18.59
CA THR A 66 7.71 -10.36 17.67
C THR A 66 8.23 -11.64 18.32
N ASN A 67 9.32 -11.51 19.08
CA ASN A 67 10.02 -12.62 19.72
C ASN A 67 9.52 -12.95 21.14
N SER A 68 8.46 -12.28 21.63
CA SER A 68 7.98 -12.46 23.00
C SER A 68 6.47 -12.25 23.15
N GLU A 69 5.92 -12.82 24.22
CA GLU A 69 4.53 -12.62 24.63
C GLU A 69 4.34 -11.43 25.60
N GLN A 70 5.38 -10.61 25.82
CA GLN A 70 5.34 -9.48 26.74
C GLN A 70 4.25 -8.47 26.37
N ARG A 71 3.57 -7.92 27.37
CA ARG A 71 2.47 -6.98 27.13
C ARG A 71 3.01 -5.75 26.39
N VAL A 72 2.23 -5.22 25.46
CA VAL A 72 2.61 -4.03 24.68
C VAL A 72 3.02 -2.86 25.59
N LEU A 73 2.33 -2.68 26.72
CA LEU A 73 2.66 -1.67 27.71
C LEU A 73 4.06 -1.87 28.33
N ASP A 74 4.43 -3.11 28.67
CA ASP A 74 5.71 -3.39 29.31
C ASP A 74 6.87 -3.07 28.34
N VAL A 75 6.72 -3.50 27.08
CA VAL A 75 7.68 -3.15 26.02
C VAL A 75 7.72 -1.64 25.79
N ALA A 76 6.57 -0.96 25.75
CA ALA A 76 6.53 0.49 25.60
C ALA A 76 7.36 1.21 26.69
N VAL A 77 7.19 0.81 27.95
CA VAL A 77 7.92 1.40 29.08
C VAL A 77 9.42 1.06 29.00
N GLU A 78 9.78 -0.17 28.66
CA GLU A 78 11.18 -0.60 28.50
C GLU A 78 11.94 0.23 27.45
N TYR A 79 11.27 0.64 26.38
CA TYR A 79 11.82 1.50 25.33
C TYR A 79 11.55 3.00 25.53
N GLY A 80 11.26 3.41 26.77
CA GLY A 80 11.21 4.81 27.18
C GLY A 80 9.99 5.59 26.66
N PHE A 81 8.86 4.91 26.45
CA PHE A 81 7.57 5.58 26.18
C PHE A 81 6.77 5.72 27.48
N GLU A 82 6.19 6.90 27.68
CA GLU A 82 5.43 7.25 28.89
C GLU A 82 4.10 6.50 29.00
N SER A 83 3.56 6.03 27.88
CA SER A 83 2.31 5.26 27.84
C SER A 83 2.23 4.35 26.61
N GLN A 84 1.35 3.35 26.69
CA GLN A 84 1.03 2.48 25.56
C GLN A 84 0.45 3.28 24.37
N GLU A 85 -0.30 4.35 24.62
CA GLU A 85 -0.88 5.21 23.58
C GLU A 85 0.20 6.02 22.85
N ALA A 86 1.15 6.58 23.60
CA ALA A 86 2.29 7.30 23.02
C ALA A 86 3.14 6.37 22.16
N PHE A 87 3.39 5.14 22.65
CA PHE A 87 4.07 4.11 21.90
C PHE A 87 3.28 3.68 20.65
N ALA A 88 2.01 3.31 20.79
CA ALA A 88 1.19 2.84 19.66
C ALA A 88 1.08 3.88 18.55
N ARG A 89 0.94 5.18 18.89
CA ARG A 89 0.94 6.28 17.91
C ARG A 89 2.28 6.42 17.23
N ALA A 90 3.38 6.44 17.98
CA ALA A 90 4.73 6.53 17.43
C ALA A 90 5.08 5.33 16.54
N PHE A 91 4.73 4.13 17.01
CA PHE A 91 4.90 2.86 16.32
C PHE A 91 4.10 2.86 15.01
N ARG A 92 2.82 3.27 15.05
CA ARG A 92 1.97 3.35 13.86
C ARG A 92 2.48 4.36 12.85
N GLN A 93 2.92 5.55 13.28
CA GLN A 93 3.51 6.54 12.39
C GLN A 93 4.73 5.99 11.64
N TYR A 94 5.46 5.06 12.25
CA TYR A 94 6.66 4.48 11.67
C TYR A 94 6.39 3.20 10.85
N THR A 95 5.46 2.36 11.30
CA THR A 95 5.24 1.01 10.77
C THR A 95 3.95 0.86 9.97
N CYS A 96 3.02 1.82 10.07
CA CYS A 96 1.65 1.73 9.57
C CYS A 96 0.84 0.55 10.14
N THR A 97 1.25 -0.04 11.27
CA THR A 97 0.56 -1.13 11.99
C THR A 97 0.47 -0.83 13.48
N LEU A 98 -0.35 -1.60 14.22
CA LEU A 98 -0.38 -1.54 15.67
C LEU A 98 0.60 -2.52 16.29
N PRO A 99 1.24 -2.17 17.44
CA PRO A 99 2.16 -3.09 18.12
C PRO A 99 1.57 -4.47 18.43
N SER A 100 0.27 -4.55 18.74
CA SER A 100 -0.42 -5.81 19.05
C SER A 100 -0.55 -6.77 17.87
N GLN A 101 -0.39 -6.27 16.64
CA GLN A 101 -0.52 -7.07 15.41
C GLN A 101 0.79 -7.74 15.00
N LEU A 102 1.92 -7.39 15.63
CA LEU A 102 3.24 -7.84 15.22
C LEU A 102 3.66 -9.20 15.82
N ARG A 103 2.90 -9.74 16.80
CA ARG A 103 3.26 -11.02 17.43
C ARG A 103 3.27 -12.15 16.39
N GLY A 104 4.34 -12.94 16.35
CA GLY A 104 4.51 -14.04 15.41
C GLY A 104 4.76 -13.61 13.96
N GLN A 105 5.15 -12.35 13.73
CA GLN A 105 5.40 -11.79 12.40
C GLN A 105 6.88 -11.40 12.17
N ASP A 106 7.79 -12.38 12.19
CA ASP A 106 9.25 -12.17 12.05
C ASP A 106 9.65 -11.36 10.81
N VAL A 107 9.08 -11.73 9.66
CA VAL A 107 9.29 -11.04 8.39
C VAL A 107 8.93 -9.55 8.48
N TRP A 108 7.94 -9.20 9.29
CA TRP A 108 7.49 -7.82 9.44
C TRP A 108 8.40 -7.01 10.36
N ALA A 109 8.89 -7.61 11.43
CA ALA A 109 9.88 -6.99 12.30
C ALA A 109 11.15 -6.60 11.52
N ASP A 110 11.59 -7.46 10.58
CA ASP A 110 12.74 -7.17 9.73
C ASP A 110 12.46 -6.10 8.68
N ARG A 111 11.27 -6.07 8.07
CA ARG A 111 10.86 -5.00 7.14
C ARG A 111 10.81 -3.62 7.79
N MET A 112 10.43 -3.58 9.06
CA MET A 112 10.36 -2.37 9.88
C MET A 112 11.68 -2.07 10.58
N SER A 113 12.72 -2.90 10.41
CA SER A 113 13.98 -2.65 11.09
C SER A 113 14.61 -1.36 10.56
N PHE A 114 14.77 -0.38 11.45
CA PHE A 114 15.69 0.73 11.26
C PHE A 114 17.06 0.32 11.82
N PRO A 115 18.03 -0.14 11.02
CA PRO A 115 19.33 -0.56 11.55
C PRO A 115 20.16 0.65 12.00
N ARG A 116 21.21 0.39 12.80
CA ARG A 116 22.26 1.37 13.10
C ARG A 116 22.82 1.96 11.80
N LEU A 117 23.00 3.27 11.75
CA LEU A 117 23.64 3.95 10.62
C LEU A 117 25.17 3.81 10.70
N ASP A 118 25.69 2.70 10.21
CA ASP A 118 27.14 2.51 10.05
C ASP A 118 27.72 3.38 8.92
N ILE A 119 29.05 3.33 8.76
CA ILE A 119 29.76 4.11 7.75
C ILE A 119 29.28 3.81 6.32
N LYS A 120 28.95 2.57 5.99
CA LYS A 120 28.47 2.18 4.65
C LYS A 120 27.10 2.81 4.39
N ARG A 121 26.19 2.76 5.36
CA ARG A 121 24.86 3.38 5.28
C ARG A 121 24.93 4.90 5.20
N LEU A 122 25.84 5.53 5.94
CA LEU A 122 26.05 6.98 5.85
C LEU A 122 26.61 7.41 4.48
N GLN A 123 27.52 6.63 3.91
CA GLN A 123 28.02 6.86 2.55
C GLN A 123 26.90 6.74 1.52
N LEU A 124 26.08 5.68 1.60
CA LEU A 124 24.90 5.52 0.75
C LEU A 124 23.92 6.69 0.91
N LEU A 125 23.63 7.11 2.14
CA LEU A 125 22.76 8.26 2.42
C LEU A 125 23.28 9.54 1.78
N ALA A 126 24.57 9.84 1.95
CA ALA A 126 25.20 11.01 1.34
C ALA A 126 25.06 10.98 -0.20
N SER A 127 25.27 9.82 -0.82
CA SER A 127 25.03 9.64 -2.24
C SER A 127 23.56 9.90 -2.61
N ILE A 128 22.59 9.30 -1.90
CA ILE A 128 21.15 9.47 -2.17
C ILE A 128 20.71 10.92 -2.06
N LEU A 129 21.16 11.63 -1.03
CA LEU A 129 20.83 13.04 -0.82
C LEU A 129 21.36 13.93 -1.96
N SER A 130 22.45 13.53 -2.61
CA SER A 130 22.99 14.24 -3.77
C SER A 130 22.31 13.90 -5.10
N LEU A 131 21.53 12.81 -5.17
CA LEU A 131 20.83 12.43 -6.40
C LEU A 131 19.71 13.44 -6.71
N PRO A 132 19.51 13.79 -7.99
CA PRO A 132 18.40 14.64 -8.38
C PRO A 132 17.07 13.93 -8.09
N LEU A 133 16.17 14.64 -7.41
CA LEU A 133 14.77 14.28 -7.28
C LEU A 133 13.98 15.29 -8.10
N THR A 134 13.21 14.80 -9.08
CA THR A 134 12.44 15.68 -9.96
C THR A 134 10.97 15.29 -9.94
N ILE A 135 10.09 16.29 -10.01
CA ILE A 135 8.66 16.09 -10.18
C ILE A 135 8.32 16.27 -11.65
N LEU A 136 7.77 15.23 -12.26
CA LEU A 136 7.41 15.22 -13.67
C LEU A 136 5.91 14.94 -13.82
N SER A 137 5.24 15.69 -14.68
CA SER A 137 3.87 15.40 -15.06
C SER A 137 3.86 14.33 -16.15
N GLN A 138 3.16 13.24 -15.92
CA GLN A 138 2.89 12.21 -16.92
C GLN A 138 1.46 12.36 -17.42
N SER A 139 1.29 12.40 -18.74
CA SER A 139 -0.03 12.38 -19.39
C SER A 139 -0.81 11.11 -19.01
N PRO A 140 -2.15 11.08 -19.20
CA PRO A 140 -2.93 9.88 -18.95
C PRO A 140 -2.35 8.66 -19.65
N THR A 141 -2.35 7.53 -18.95
CA THR A 141 -1.75 6.28 -19.46
C THR A 141 -2.74 5.15 -19.39
N ARG A 142 -2.62 4.23 -20.35
CA ARG A 142 -3.42 3.03 -20.47
C ARG A 142 -2.51 1.84 -20.73
N TRP A 143 -2.55 0.85 -19.86
CA TRP A 143 -1.63 -0.28 -19.89
C TRP A 143 -2.36 -1.61 -19.80
N GLY A 144 -1.79 -2.64 -20.42
CA GLY A 144 -2.09 -4.04 -20.14
C GLY A 144 -1.04 -4.59 -19.19
N CYS A 145 -1.46 -5.13 -18.06
CA CYS A 145 -0.59 -5.56 -16.98
C CYS A 145 -0.58 -7.08 -16.85
N TYR A 146 0.61 -7.68 -16.92
CA TYR A 146 0.83 -9.08 -16.55
C TYR A 146 1.32 -9.13 -15.10
N THR A 147 0.42 -9.52 -14.18
CA THR A 147 0.67 -9.48 -12.73
C THR A 147 1.27 -10.77 -12.21
N PHE A 148 2.27 -10.65 -11.33
CA PHE A 148 2.93 -11.74 -10.63
C PHE A 148 3.20 -11.34 -9.17
N THR A 149 3.41 -12.34 -8.31
CA THR A 149 3.67 -12.14 -6.88
C THR A 149 5.15 -12.26 -6.60
N ILE A 150 5.68 -11.42 -5.71
CA ILE A 150 7.01 -11.62 -5.15
C ILE A 150 6.95 -11.82 -3.63
N ASP A 151 7.77 -12.74 -3.13
CA ASP A 151 8.01 -12.88 -1.70
C ASP A 151 8.87 -11.70 -1.23
N SER A 152 8.37 -10.99 -0.22
CA SER A 152 9.00 -9.81 0.33
C SER A 152 9.73 -10.08 1.65
N SER A 153 9.90 -11.35 2.01
CA SER A 153 10.65 -11.80 3.17
C SER A 153 12.12 -11.35 3.14
N SER A 154 12.76 -11.31 1.97
CA SER A 154 14.20 -10.98 1.88
C SER A 154 14.50 -9.52 1.51
N ARG A 155 13.58 -8.77 0.85
CA ARG A 155 13.85 -7.48 0.17
C ARG A 155 15.17 -7.47 -0.62
N ASP A 156 15.64 -8.66 -0.99
CA ASP A 156 16.89 -8.87 -1.68
C ASP A 156 16.64 -8.56 -3.15
N ILE A 157 17.46 -7.67 -3.71
CA ILE A 157 17.27 -7.28 -5.10
C ILE A 157 17.45 -8.48 -6.04
N ASP A 158 18.36 -9.41 -5.73
CA ASP A 158 18.60 -10.56 -6.60
C ASP A 158 17.36 -11.45 -6.68
N VAL A 159 16.60 -11.55 -5.58
CA VAL A 159 15.31 -12.24 -5.53
C VAL A 159 14.27 -11.51 -6.38
N ILE A 160 14.21 -10.18 -6.28
CA ILE A 160 13.25 -9.35 -7.04
C ILE A 160 13.55 -9.43 -8.55
N VAL A 161 14.82 -9.27 -8.95
CA VAL A 161 15.25 -9.33 -10.36
C VAL A 161 14.96 -10.71 -10.93
N LYS A 162 15.31 -11.77 -10.21
CA LYS A 162 14.99 -13.14 -10.64
C LYS A 162 13.49 -13.38 -10.81
N ALA A 163 12.67 -12.82 -9.92
CA ALA A 163 11.21 -12.91 -10.05
C ALA A 163 10.69 -12.14 -11.27
N ILE A 164 11.23 -10.96 -11.56
CA ILE A 164 10.92 -10.19 -12.77
C ILE A 164 11.32 -10.97 -14.03
N ASP A 165 12.51 -11.56 -14.06
CA ASP A 165 12.99 -12.35 -15.21
C ASP A 165 12.09 -13.57 -15.46
N ASN A 166 11.72 -14.29 -14.41
CA ASN A 166 10.77 -15.40 -14.50
C ASN A 166 9.39 -14.93 -15.02
N ALA A 167 8.92 -13.75 -14.58
CA ALA A 167 7.67 -13.19 -15.06
C ALA A 167 7.73 -12.82 -16.54
N TYR A 168 8.86 -12.27 -17.03
CA TYR A 168 9.05 -12.03 -18.47
C TYR A 168 9.05 -13.33 -19.26
N GLN A 169 9.71 -14.39 -18.77
CA GLN A 169 9.70 -15.70 -19.42
C GLN A 169 8.27 -16.29 -19.48
N GLY A 170 7.51 -16.19 -18.40
CA GLY A 170 6.10 -16.59 -18.36
C GLY A 170 5.26 -15.83 -19.37
N LEU A 171 5.37 -14.50 -19.39
CA LEU A 171 4.68 -13.65 -20.36
C LEU A 171 5.07 -13.96 -21.81
N MET A 172 6.35 -14.24 -22.09
CA MET A 172 6.80 -14.57 -23.44
C MET A 172 6.31 -15.95 -23.92
N ALA A 173 5.97 -16.86 -23.00
CA ALA A 173 5.39 -18.16 -23.33
C ALA A 173 3.89 -18.08 -23.70
N GLU A 174 3.21 -16.99 -23.37
CA GLU A 174 1.79 -16.81 -23.68
C GLU A 174 1.53 -16.67 -25.19
N PRO A 175 0.43 -17.23 -25.74
CA PRO A 175 0.15 -17.19 -27.17
C PRO A 175 0.02 -15.77 -27.74
N TYR A 176 -0.46 -14.81 -26.94
CA TYR A 176 -0.67 -13.43 -27.35
C TYR A 176 0.61 -12.58 -27.27
N SER A 177 1.71 -13.10 -26.71
CA SER A 177 2.93 -12.33 -26.38
C SER A 177 3.61 -11.71 -27.60
N ALA A 178 3.54 -12.39 -28.75
CA ALA A 178 4.14 -11.96 -30.01
C ALA A 178 3.59 -10.62 -30.54
N THR A 179 2.40 -10.22 -30.08
CA THR A 179 1.75 -8.96 -30.47
C THR A 179 2.09 -7.79 -29.55
N LEU A 180 2.75 -8.06 -28.42
CA LEU A 180 2.98 -7.08 -27.36
C LEU A 180 4.24 -6.25 -27.63
N PRO A 181 4.21 -4.92 -27.46
CA PRO A 181 5.39 -4.07 -27.57
C PRO A 181 6.26 -4.16 -26.29
N LEU A 182 6.81 -5.34 -26.00
CA LEU A 182 7.55 -5.62 -24.74
C LEU A 182 8.76 -4.70 -24.52
N HIS A 183 9.38 -4.17 -25.57
CA HIS A 183 10.46 -3.18 -25.48
C HIS A 183 10.04 -1.86 -24.81
N ARG A 184 8.73 -1.61 -24.66
CA ARG A 184 8.16 -0.44 -23.98
C ARG A 184 7.60 -0.79 -22.61
N ALA A 185 7.68 -2.05 -22.19
CA ALA A 185 7.14 -2.49 -20.92
C ALA A 185 7.92 -1.91 -19.74
N GLN A 186 7.23 -1.71 -18.63
CA GLN A 186 7.80 -1.22 -17.37
C GLN A 186 7.36 -2.14 -16.24
N VAL A 187 8.23 -2.35 -15.24
CA VAL A 187 7.82 -3.05 -14.02
C VAL A 187 7.15 -2.04 -13.11
N ILE A 188 5.97 -2.38 -12.62
CA ILE A 188 5.20 -1.52 -11.73
C ILE A 188 4.82 -2.29 -10.47
N GLU A 189 4.87 -1.59 -9.34
CA GLU A 189 4.53 -2.09 -8.02
C GLU A 189 3.17 -1.56 -7.61
N PHE A 190 2.27 -2.46 -7.29
CA PHE A 190 1.00 -2.13 -6.65
C PHE A 190 1.14 -2.38 -5.15
N ARG A 191 0.88 -1.35 -4.33
CA ARG A 191 0.77 -1.52 -2.89
C ARG A 191 -0.67 -1.74 -2.42
N GLU A 192 -1.05 -2.96 -2.04
CA GLU A 192 -2.35 -3.14 -1.37
C GLU A 192 -2.36 -2.41 -0.01
N HIS A 193 -3.50 -1.84 0.35
CA HIS A 193 -3.73 -1.15 1.63
C HIS A 193 -3.57 -2.05 2.85
N ASN A 194 -3.56 -3.36 2.65
CA ASN A 194 -3.39 -4.37 3.66
C ASN A 194 -2.03 -5.07 3.56
N GLN A 195 -1.11 -4.59 2.70
CA GLN A 195 0.16 -5.26 2.44
C GLN A 195 0.93 -5.58 3.70
N ASN A 196 0.79 -4.74 4.73
CA ASN A 196 1.36 -4.93 6.07
C ASN A 196 0.96 -6.23 6.80
N LEU A 197 0.11 -7.07 6.19
CA LEU A 197 -0.31 -8.37 6.68
C LEU A 197 0.12 -9.54 5.77
N SER A 198 0.62 -9.29 4.55
CA SER A 198 1.06 -10.31 3.58
C SER A 198 2.58 -10.45 3.48
N SER A 199 3.10 -11.68 3.48
CA SER A 199 4.50 -11.95 3.17
C SER A 199 4.86 -11.66 1.71
N THR A 200 3.88 -11.38 0.85
CA THR A 200 4.07 -11.14 -0.58
C THR A 200 3.45 -9.82 -1.06
N TYR A 201 3.92 -9.30 -2.19
CA TYR A 201 3.26 -8.19 -2.89
C TYR A 201 3.20 -8.38 -4.42
N PRO A 202 2.17 -7.82 -5.08
CA PRO A 202 2.04 -7.88 -6.52
C PRO A 202 2.95 -6.88 -7.25
N LEU A 203 3.66 -7.38 -8.24
CA LEU A 203 4.29 -6.61 -9.30
C LEU A 203 3.58 -6.91 -10.63
N SER A 204 3.69 -5.99 -11.59
CA SER A 204 3.24 -6.28 -12.95
C SER A 204 4.25 -5.80 -13.99
N ILE A 205 4.35 -6.55 -15.08
CA ILE A 205 4.92 -6.07 -16.33
C ILE A 205 3.80 -5.28 -17.03
N ALA A 206 3.91 -3.95 -17.01
CA ALA A 206 2.94 -3.04 -17.61
C ALA A 206 3.37 -2.61 -19.01
N ILE A 207 2.52 -2.93 -19.98
CA ILE A 207 2.78 -2.71 -21.40
C ILE A 207 1.90 -1.55 -21.86
N PRO A 208 2.45 -0.50 -22.51
CA PRO A 208 1.65 0.65 -22.89
C PRO A 208 0.81 0.41 -24.16
N PHE A 209 -0.46 0.81 -24.09
CA PHE A 209 -1.42 0.77 -25.20
C PHE A 209 -1.99 2.16 -25.49
N SER A 210 -2.31 2.43 -26.76
CA SER A 210 -3.11 3.60 -27.13
C SER A 210 -4.60 3.34 -26.86
N GLU A 211 -5.42 4.39 -26.95
CA GLU A 211 -6.88 4.28 -26.75
C GLU A 211 -7.58 3.36 -27.76
N GLN A 212 -7.03 3.23 -28.97
CA GLN A 212 -7.64 2.45 -30.05
C GLN A 212 -7.17 0.98 -30.07
N GLN A 213 -6.08 0.65 -29.38
CA GLN A 213 -5.56 -0.72 -29.38
C GLN A 213 -6.35 -1.60 -28.42
N SER A 214 -6.67 -2.83 -28.82
CA SER A 214 -7.26 -3.81 -27.90
C SER A 214 -6.18 -4.35 -26.95
N ILE A 215 -6.53 -4.49 -25.68
CA ILE A 215 -5.71 -5.22 -24.70
C ILE A 215 -6.20 -6.67 -24.69
N PRO A 216 -5.31 -7.68 -24.69
CA PRO A 216 -5.69 -9.08 -24.48
C PRO A 216 -6.51 -9.27 -23.19
N GLU A 217 -7.54 -10.10 -23.21
CA GLU A 217 -8.47 -10.29 -22.07
C GLU A 217 -7.77 -10.92 -20.84
N GLU A 218 -6.62 -11.55 -21.06
CA GLU A 218 -5.76 -12.13 -20.04
C GLU A 218 -4.98 -11.09 -19.24
N LEU A 219 -4.80 -9.87 -19.79
CA LEU A 219 -4.08 -8.78 -19.13
C LEU A 219 -5.05 -7.87 -18.37
N PHE A 220 -4.65 -7.47 -17.16
CA PHE A 220 -5.36 -6.45 -16.41
C PHE A 220 -5.19 -5.07 -17.07
N GLU A 221 -6.30 -4.40 -17.40
CA GLU A 221 -6.25 -3.03 -17.93
C GLU A 221 -6.11 -2.02 -16.79
N LEU A 222 -5.01 -1.25 -16.81
CA LEU A 222 -4.79 -0.13 -15.91
C LEU A 222 -4.93 1.19 -16.67
N ARG A 223 -5.78 2.08 -16.16
CA ARG A 223 -5.87 3.47 -16.62
C ARG A 223 -5.54 4.43 -15.48
N LEU A 224 -4.53 5.26 -15.72
CA LEU A 224 -4.13 6.32 -14.79
C LEU A 224 -4.41 7.68 -15.43
N PRO A 225 -4.96 8.63 -14.66
CA PRO A 225 -5.15 9.99 -15.13
C PRO A 225 -3.78 10.68 -15.27
N THR A 226 -3.80 11.96 -15.63
CA THR A 226 -2.61 12.80 -15.51
C THR A 226 -2.06 12.69 -14.10
N THR A 227 -0.80 12.28 -13.98
CA THR A 227 -0.19 11.89 -12.72
C THR A 227 1.11 12.67 -12.53
N GLN A 228 1.29 13.30 -11.37
CA GLN A 228 2.59 13.87 -10.99
C GLN A 228 3.45 12.75 -10.41
N LEU A 229 4.70 12.63 -10.86
CA LEU A 229 5.61 11.57 -10.48
C LEU A 229 6.91 12.17 -9.91
N ALA A 230 7.22 11.83 -8.66
CA ALA A 230 8.55 12.01 -8.10
C ALA A 230 9.49 10.95 -8.66
N THR A 231 10.51 11.38 -9.39
CA THR A 231 11.47 10.52 -10.07
C THR A 231 12.84 10.64 -9.45
N ILE A 232 13.45 9.49 -9.12
CA ILE A 232 14.84 9.38 -8.66
C ILE A 232 15.51 8.20 -9.35
N SER A 233 16.74 8.39 -9.81
CA SER A 233 17.55 7.32 -10.42
C SER A 233 18.63 6.89 -9.44
N LEU A 234 18.53 5.66 -8.93
CA LEU A 234 19.49 5.05 -8.01
C LEU A 234 20.62 4.40 -8.81
N PRO A 235 21.90 4.61 -8.43
CA PRO A 235 23.04 4.02 -9.13
C PRO A 235 23.06 2.48 -9.11
N GLU A 236 22.58 1.90 -8.01
CA GLU A 236 22.37 0.46 -7.88
C GLU A 236 21.18 0.17 -6.94
N PRO A 237 20.58 -1.03 -7.02
CA PRO A 237 19.36 -1.32 -6.27
C PRO A 237 19.49 -1.46 -4.75
N ASN A 238 20.70 -1.70 -4.23
CA ASN A 238 20.95 -1.76 -2.78
C ASN A 238 20.57 -0.47 -2.04
N TYR A 239 20.38 0.62 -2.79
CA TYR A 239 19.98 1.92 -2.27
C TYR A 239 18.51 1.97 -1.87
N VAL A 240 17.63 1.07 -2.34
CA VAL A 240 16.17 1.18 -2.20
C VAL A 240 15.71 1.37 -0.75
N THR A 241 16.16 0.51 0.17
CA THR A 241 15.72 0.54 1.58
C THR A 241 16.11 1.85 2.29
N ILE A 242 17.29 2.40 1.95
CA ILE A 242 17.78 3.66 2.53
C ILE A 242 17.15 4.86 1.82
N ALA A 243 16.99 4.76 0.50
CA ALA A 243 16.44 5.80 -0.35
C ALA A 243 14.99 6.08 -0.02
N PHE A 244 14.17 5.07 0.29
CA PHE A 244 12.75 5.26 0.57
C PHE A 244 12.50 6.25 1.72
N ASN A 245 13.25 6.13 2.82
CA ASN A 245 13.12 7.03 3.97
C ASN A 245 13.53 8.48 3.65
N GLN A 246 14.59 8.65 2.85
CA GLN A 246 15.02 9.99 2.42
C GLN A 246 14.06 10.57 1.39
N LEU A 247 13.58 9.75 0.47
CA LEU A 247 12.67 10.17 -0.59
C LEU A 247 11.40 10.80 -0.01
N TYR A 248 10.82 10.21 1.04
CA TYR A 248 9.68 10.81 1.72
C TYR A 248 9.97 12.22 2.22
N GLN A 249 11.10 12.39 2.91
CA GLN A 249 11.49 13.70 3.45
C GLN A 249 11.76 14.70 2.33
N ARG A 250 12.40 14.28 1.25
CA ARG A 250 12.73 15.15 0.12
C ARG A 250 11.49 15.55 -0.68
N VAL A 251 10.59 14.61 -0.99
CA VAL A 251 9.28 14.90 -1.63
C VAL A 251 8.47 15.89 -0.78
N TYR A 252 8.43 15.66 0.54
CA TYR A 252 7.69 16.52 1.47
C TYR A 252 8.32 17.91 1.63
N GLN A 253 9.63 18.00 1.87
CA GLN A 253 10.32 19.25 2.21
C GLN A 253 10.73 20.05 0.97
N GLU A 254 11.32 19.40 -0.03
CA GLU A 254 11.87 20.07 -1.22
C GLU A 254 10.76 20.43 -2.22
N HIS A 255 9.72 19.59 -2.33
CA HIS A 255 8.68 19.73 -3.37
C HIS A 255 7.28 20.02 -2.85
N GLN A 256 7.06 20.05 -1.52
CA GLN A 256 5.75 20.29 -0.91
C GLN A 256 4.65 19.34 -1.43
N CYS A 257 5.05 18.09 -1.70
CA CYS A 257 4.14 17.04 -2.15
C CYS A 257 3.97 15.96 -1.08
N TYR A 258 2.84 15.25 -1.12
CA TYR A 258 2.72 13.93 -0.53
C TYR A 258 2.93 12.87 -1.60
N PHE A 259 3.30 11.65 -1.19
CA PHE A 259 3.09 10.50 -2.06
C PHE A 259 1.59 10.29 -2.25
N ALA A 260 1.20 10.07 -3.49
CA ALA A 260 -0.17 9.91 -3.92
C ALA A 260 -0.31 8.62 -4.71
N GLY A 261 -1.43 7.93 -4.58
CA GLY A 261 -1.83 6.85 -5.47
C GLY A 261 -0.82 5.70 -5.63
N LEU A 262 -1.19 4.80 -6.54
CA LEU A 262 -0.40 3.69 -7.07
C LEU A 262 -0.71 3.54 -8.55
N PRO A 263 0.21 2.95 -9.33
CA PRO A 263 1.40 2.19 -8.92
C PRO A 263 2.68 3.02 -8.77
N ALA A 264 3.66 2.49 -8.04
CA ALA A 264 5.05 2.94 -8.12
C ALA A 264 5.75 2.24 -9.30
N TYR A 265 6.72 2.89 -9.92
CA TYR A 265 7.34 2.44 -11.15
C TYR A 265 8.78 2.03 -10.85
N TRP A 266 9.19 0.89 -11.39
CA TRP A 266 10.52 0.33 -11.26
C TRP A 266 11.08 0.13 -12.66
N ILE A 267 12.05 0.96 -13.03
CA ILE A 267 12.68 0.92 -14.35
C ILE A 267 14.14 0.57 -14.12
N TYR A 268 14.45 -0.72 -14.27
CA TYR A 268 15.80 -1.24 -14.18
C TYR A 268 16.46 -1.23 -15.56
N ASP A 269 17.62 -0.57 -15.65
CA ASP A 269 18.43 -0.59 -16.86
C ASP A 269 19.52 -1.64 -16.72
N HIS A 270 19.37 -2.76 -17.42
CA HIS A 270 20.32 -3.87 -17.40
C HIS A 270 21.70 -3.51 -17.98
N GLN A 271 21.82 -2.45 -18.79
CA GLN A 271 23.10 -2.04 -19.35
C GLN A 271 23.92 -1.22 -18.35
N THR A 272 23.26 -0.35 -17.59
CA THR A 272 23.92 0.54 -16.63
C THR A 272 23.86 0.05 -15.18
N GLY A 273 22.97 -0.89 -14.87
CA GLY A 273 22.67 -1.34 -13.51
C GLY A 273 21.85 -0.35 -12.68
N HIS A 274 21.47 0.79 -13.28
CA HIS A 274 20.71 1.82 -12.60
C HIS A 274 19.25 1.41 -12.41
N LEU A 275 18.69 1.79 -11.27
CA LEU A 275 17.28 1.58 -10.95
C LEU A 275 16.58 2.93 -10.81
N GLN A 276 15.76 3.28 -11.78
CA GLN A 276 14.91 4.45 -11.69
C GLN A 276 13.59 4.10 -11.00
N HIS A 277 13.28 4.83 -9.95
CA HIS A 277 11.96 4.80 -9.33
C HIS A 277 11.16 6.04 -9.70
N LYS A 278 9.87 5.82 -9.96
CA LYS A 278 8.88 6.89 -10.04
C LYS A 278 7.78 6.60 -9.05
N TYR A 279 7.41 7.59 -8.27
CA TYR A 279 6.33 7.47 -7.29
C TYR A 279 5.30 8.52 -7.58
N PRO A 280 4.01 8.16 -7.66
CA PRO A 280 3.00 9.17 -7.78
C PRO A 280 2.97 10.04 -6.54
N VAL A 281 2.76 11.32 -6.79
CA VAL A 281 2.75 12.39 -5.80
C VAL A 281 1.61 13.35 -6.11
N GLU A 282 1.23 14.12 -5.11
CA GLU A 282 0.23 15.17 -5.21
C GLU A 282 0.72 16.38 -4.40
N LEU A 283 0.34 17.57 -4.83
CA LEU A 283 0.65 18.78 -4.08
C LEU A 283 -0.09 18.74 -2.75
N ARG A 284 0.60 19.12 -1.66
CA ARG A 284 0.02 19.09 -0.31
C ARG A 284 -1.29 19.88 -0.22
N GLU A 285 -1.33 21.06 -0.82
CA GLU A 285 -2.55 21.89 -0.83
C GLU A 285 -3.74 21.17 -1.48
N GLN A 286 -3.51 20.45 -2.58
CA GLN A 286 -4.57 19.70 -3.26
C GLN A 286 -5.02 18.49 -2.45
N ALA A 287 -4.06 17.80 -1.84
CA ALA A 287 -4.31 16.65 -0.98
C ALA A 287 -5.10 17.00 0.28
N ASP A 288 -4.74 18.11 0.92
CA ASP A 288 -5.39 18.61 2.13
C ASP A 288 -6.81 19.12 1.82
N ALA A 289 -7.06 19.58 0.58
CA ALA A 289 -8.37 19.97 0.10
C ALA A 289 -9.22 18.79 -0.45
N ASP A 290 -8.65 17.58 -0.55
CA ASP A 290 -9.32 16.42 -1.13
C ASP A 290 -10.48 15.96 -0.24
N SER A 291 -11.67 15.87 -0.82
CA SER A 291 -12.89 15.47 -0.12
C SER A 291 -12.88 14.03 0.41
N THR A 292 -11.96 13.16 -0.04
CA THR A 292 -11.80 11.80 0.51
C THR A 292 -11.52 11.79 2.00
N TRP A 293 -10.92 12.85 2.56
CA TRP A 293 -10.77 13.00 4.01
C TRP A 293 -12.10 13.11 4.75
N GLN A 294 -13.14 13.67 4.11
CA GLN A 294 -14.48 13.80 4.68
C GLN A 294 -15.20 12.45 4.79
N LEU A 295 -14.70 11.41 4.11
CA LEU A 295 -15.24 10.05 4.24
C LEU A 295 -14.90 9.42 5.60
N PHE A 296 -13.94 9.97 6.34
CA PHE A 296 -13.55 9.54 7.68
C PHE A 296 -14.33 10.27 8.79
N ASP A 297 -15.65 10.29 8.66
CA ASP A 297 -16.55 10.91 9.64
C ASP A 297 -17.21 9.85 10.55
N LYS A 298 -17.42 10.16 11.83
CA LYS A 298 -18.07 9.24 12.79
C LYS A 298 -19.48 8.83 12.37
N THR A 299 -20.17 9.67 11.60
CA THR A 299 -21.49 9.35 11.01
C THR A 299 -21.42 8.26 9.93
N ASN A 300 -20.23 8.01 9.38
CA ASN A 300 -19.98 6.89 8.46
C ASN A 300 -19.61 5.60 9.19
N GLU A 301 -19.35 5.64 10.51
CA GLU A 301 -19.10 4.43 11.29
C GLU A 301 -20.36 3.58 11.39
N VAL A 302 -20.21 2.28 11.13
CA VAL A 302 -21.26 1.29 11.32
C VAL A 302 -20.68 0.10 12.06
N LEU A 303 -21.33 -0.31 13.14
CA LEU A 303 -21.06 -1.59 13.80
C LEU A 303 -21.88 -2.66 13.08
N LEU A 304 -21.21 -3.61 12.45
CA LEU A 304 -21.85 -4.78 11.84
C LEU A 304 -21.75 -5.98 12.78
N ASP A 305 -22.82 -6.76 12.79
CA ASP A 305 -22.92 -8.10 13.36
C ASP A 305 -23.95 -8.84 12.49
N GLU A 306 -23.56 -9.06 11.24
CA GLU A 306 -24.45 -9.59 10.20
C GLU A 306 -23.90 -10.90 9.64
N THR A 307 -24.79 -11.86 9.42
CA THR A 307 -24.45 -13.12 8.74
C THR A 307 -25.12 -13.16 7.38
N HIS A 308 -24.32 -13.38 6.34
CA HIS A 308 -24.75 -13.40 4.96
C HIS A 308 -24.73 -14.82 4.41
N LEU A 309 -25.82 -15.19 3.72
CA LEU A 309 -25.87 -16.45 2.99
C LEU A 309 -25.22 -16.28 1.62
N THR A 310 -24.22 -17.11 1.33
CA THR A 310 -23.59 -17.20 0.02
C THR A 310 -24.57 -17.82 -0.98
N LEU A 311 -24.88 -17.08 -2.05
CA LEU A 311 -25.67 -17.59 -3.18
C LEU A 311 -24.78 -18.20 -4.26
N SER A 312 -23.59 -17.63 -4.44
CA SER A 312 -22.55 -18.15 -5.32
C SER A 312 -21.19 -17.56 -4.94
N SER A 313 -20.14 -18.33 -5.18
CA SER A 313 -18.75 -17.91 -5.03
C SER A 313 -18.08 -17.79 -6.39
N HIS A 314 -17.23 -16.77 -6.54
CA HIS A 314 -16.51 -16.48 -7.77
C HIS A 314 -15.08 -16.10 -7.45
N TRP A 315 -14.21 -16.19 -8.46
CA TRP A 315 -12.79 -15.94 -8.32
C TRP A 315 -12.34 -14.87 -9.31
N ILE A 316 -11.50 -13.95 -8.85
CA ILE A 316 -10.78 -13.01 -9.68
C ILE A 316 -9.36 -13.55 -9.83
N PRO A 317 -8.96 -14.00 -11.03
CA PRO A 317 -7.59 -14.42 -11.30
C PRO A 317 -6.60 -13.31 -10.95
N GLN A 318 -5.43 -13.66 -10.43
CA GLN A 318 -4.39 -12.68 -10.13
C GLN A 318 -4.03 -11.82 -11.35
N ALA A 319 -3.96 -12.41 -12.55
CA ALA A 319 -3.65 -11.69 -13.79
C ALA A 319 -4.69 -10.61 -14.14
N GLN A 320 -5.91 -10.72 -13.61
CA GLN A 320 -7.03 -9.80 -13.89
C GLN A 320 -7.29 -8.81 -12.74
N ARG A 321 -6.32 -8.64 -11.83
CA ARG A 321 -6.35 -7.59 -10.81
C ARG A 321 -4.97 -7.04 -10.54
N ALA A 322 -4.95 -5.82 -10.03
CA ALA A 322 -3.72 -5.22 -9.53
C ALA A 322 -4.00 -4.48 -8.22
N GLY A 323 -3.54 -5.07 -7.13
CA GLY A 323 -3.84 -4.60 -5.79
C GLY A 323 -5.35 -4.62 -5.47
N THR A 324 -5.89 -3.46 -5.04
CA THR A 324 -7.32 -3.32 -4.67
C THR A 324 -8.25 -3.14 -5.86
N ARG A 325 -7.70 -2.97 -7.08
CA ARG A 325 -8.44 -2.73 -8.32
C ARG A 325 -9.08 -4.01 -8.81
N ARG A 326 -10.37 -4.15 -8.50
CA ARG A 326 -11.17 -5.37 -8.71
C ARG A 326 -12.60 -5.09 -9.17
N LEU A 327 -13.03 -3.83 -9.17
CA LEU A 327 -14.40 -3.46 -9.53
C LEU A 327 -14.61 -3.62 -11.04
N THR A 328 -13.61 -3.29 -11.85
CA THR A 328 -13.67 -3.46 -13.31
C THR A 328 -13.92 -4.92 -13.68
N THR A 329 -13.09 -5.83 -13.15
CA THR A 329 -13.23 -7.27 -13.37
C THR A 329 -14.55 -7.82 -12.82
N LEU A 330 -14.93 -7.40 -11.61
CA LEU A 330 -16.21 -7.78 -11.01
C LEU A 330 -17.39 -7.37 -11.90
N ILE A 331 -17.49 -6.11 -12.31
CA ILE A 331 -18.62 -5.61 -13.10
C ILE A 331 -18.67 -6.28 -14.48
N ASN A 332 -17.52 -6.54 -15.11
CA ASN A 332 -17.45 -7.29 -16.37
C ASN A 332 -17.98 -8.74 -16.21
N GLN A 333 -17.67 -9.42 -15.11
CA GLN A 333 -18.19 -10.76 -14.82
C GLN A 333 -19.70 -10.75 -14.49
N LEU A 334 -20.18 -9.76 -13.73
CA LEU A 334 -21.60 -9.64 -13.38
C LEU A 334 -22.49 -9.32 -14.58
N THR A 335 -21.95 -8.64 -15.59
CA THR A 335 -22.70 -8.22 -16.78
C THR A 335 -22.83 -9.30 -17.84
N SER A 336 -21.84 -10.19 -17.95
CA SER A 336 -21.84 -11.36 -18.83
C SER A 336 -22.78 -12.46 -18.35
N SER A 337 -23.06 -12.53 -17.04
CA SER A 337 -24.00 -13.49 -16.46
C SER A 337 -25.43 -12.94 -16.40
N THR A 338 -26.30 -13.39 -17.31
CA THR A 338 -27.71 -12.95 -17.40
C THR A 338 -28.55 -13.32 -16.18
N SER A 339 -28.18 -14.36 -15.43
CA SER A 339 -28.90 -14.87 -14.25
C SER A 339 -28.64 -14.07 -12.96
N VAL A 340 -27.51 -13.36 -12.89
CA VAL A 340 -27.05 -12.66 -11.67
C VAL A 340 -27.75 -11.30 -11.48
N LYS A 341 -28.36 -10.75 -12.53
CA LYS A 341 -28.88 -9.37 -12.58
C LYS A 341 -30.06 -9.06 -11.65
N GLN A 342 -30.79 -10.07 -11.16
CA GLN A 342 -32.05 -9.81 -10.46
C GLN A 342 -31.93 -9.77 -8.92
N HIS A 343 -30.81 -10.19 -8.31
CA HIS A 343 -30.76 -10.42 -6.86
C HIS A 343 -29.39 -10.15 -6.17
N ILE A 344 -28.53 -9.25 -6.69
CA ILE A 344 -27.31 -8.87 -5.96
C ILE A 344 -27.68 -7.92 -4.80
N LYS A 345 -27.84 -8.48 -3.60
CA LYS A 345 -28.07 -7.67 -2.40
C LYS A 345 -26.76 -7.23 -1.74
N ALA A 346 -25.73 -8.09 -1.77
CA ALA A 346 -24.38 -7.77 -1.35
C ALA A 346 -23.35 -8.56 -2.17
N VAL A 347 -22.21 -7.94 -2.46
CA VAL A 347 -20.98 -8.61 -2.87
C VAL A 347 -20.02 -8.55 -1.71
N ILE A 348 -19.57 -9.70 -1.22
CA ILE A 348 -18.61 -9.78 -0.11
C ILE A 348 -17.29 -10.24 -0.67
N PHE A 349 -16.25 -9.43 -0.50
CA PHE A 349 -14.91 -9.81 -0.84
C PHE A 349 -14.28 -10.52 0.34
N ASN A 350 -13.80 -11.75 0.10
CA ASN A 350 -13.10 -12.51 1.13
C ASN A 350 -11.72 -11.93 1.38
N ARG A 351 -11.14 -12.20 2.54
CA ARG A 351 -9.74 -11.91 2.79
C ARG A 351 -8.81 -13.03 2.28
N PRO A 352 -7.54 -12.68 2.01
CA PRO A 352 -6.50 -13.59 1.53
C PRO A 352 -5.76 -14.30 2.69
N ASP A 353 -6.41 -14.52 3.83
CA ASP A 353 -5.92 -15.36 4.93
C ASP A 353 -6.06 -16.86 4.65
N VAL A 354 -6.66 -17.22 3.52
CA VAL A 354 -6.59 -18.56 2.95
C VAL A 354 -5.27 -18.70 2.20
N ASN A 355 -4.49 -19.72 2.53
CA ASN A 355 -3.20 -20.13 1.94
C ASN A 355 -3.18 -20.33 0.40
N SER A 356 -4.19 -19.88 -0.36
CA SER A 356 -4.17 -19.81 -1.81
C SER A 356 -3.58 -18.48 -2.26
N ALA A 357 -2.26 -18.42 -2.40
CA ALA A 357 -1.50 -17.24 -2.81
C ALA A 357 -1.92 -16.65 -4.18
N ASP A 358 -2.76 -17.36 -4.95
CA ASP A 358 -2.95 -17.12 -6.39
C ASP A 358 -4.32 -16.58 -6.78
N GLN A 359 -5.31 -16.49 -5.87
CA GLN A 359 -6.69 -16.15 -6.25
C GLN A 359 -7.43 -15.30 -5.19
N TYR A 360 -8.24 -14.35 -5.66
CA TYR A 360 -9.07 -13.48 -4.81
C TYR A 360 -10.53 -13.85 -4.96
N GLN A 361 -11.14 -14.27 -3.86
CA GLN A 361 -12.52 -14.74 -3.85
C GLN A 361 -13.50 -13.62 -3.55
N TYR A 362 -14.64 -13.63 -4.25
CA TYR A 362 -15.80 -12.85 -3.84
C TYR A 362 -17.07 -13.70 -3.88
N PHE A 363 -18.05 -13.27 -3.10
CA PHE A 363 -19.30 -13.98 -2.92
C PHE A 363 -20.47 -13.06 -3.23
N ILE A 364 -21.43 -13.56 -4.00
CA ILE A 364 -22.73 -12.91 -4.18
C ILE A 364 -23.64 -13.43 -3.08
N CYS A 365 -24.16 -12.53 -2.25
CA CYS A 365 -24.84 -12.90 -1.02
C CYS A 365 -26.24 -12.30 -0.91
N SER A 366 -27.11 -12.97 -0.14
CA SER A 366 -28.38 -12.43 0.34
C SER A 366 -28.33 -12.17 1.87
N PRO A 367 -28.80 -11.01 2.37
CA PRO A 367 -29.15 -10.84 3.77
C PRO A 367 -30.32 -11.76 4.15
N HIS A 368 -30.06 -12.71 5.06
CA HIS A 368 -31.00 -13.58 5.80
C HIS A 368 -31.80 -14.65 5.02
N PRO A 369 -32.31 -15.70 5.73
CA PRO A 369 -32.20 -17.09 5.29
C PRO A 369 -33.23 -17.43 4.20
N LEU A 370 -32.86 -18.41 3.36
CA LEU A 370 -33.78 -19.02 2.41
C LEU A 370 -35.05 -19.44 3.15
N THR A 371 -36.20 -18.94 2.71
CA THR A 371 -37.53 -19.23 3.24
C THR A 371 -37.99 -20.68 2.99
N GLN A 372 -37.05 -21.61 2.74
CA GLN A 372 -37.34 -23.02 2.50
C GLN A 372 -36.65 -23.90 3.57
N PRO A 373 -37.42 -24.58 4.44
CA PRO A 373 -36.89 -25.37 5.56
C PRO A 373 -36.16 -26.68 5.15
N ASN A 374 -35.89 -26.89 3.85
CA ASN A 374 -35.36 -28.16 3.33
C ASN A 374 -33.98 -28.05 2.66
N GLN A 375 -33.32 -26.89 2.67
CA GLN A 375 -31.91 -26.81 2.31
C GLN A 375 -31.11 -26.69 3.61
N SER A 376 -30.44 -27.77 3.99
CA SER A 376 -29.39 -27.72 5.00
C SER A 376 -28.32 -26.75 4.53
N THR A 377 -28.34 -25.52 5.03
CA THR A 377 -27.22 -24.58 4.83
C THR A 377 -26.08 -25.07 5.70
N GLU A 378 -25.05 -25.66 5.10
CA GLU A 378 -23.83 -26.02 5.81
C GLU A 378 -23.19 -24.76 6.40
N LYS A 379 -22.41 -24.91 7.47
CA LYS A 379 -21.76 -23.78 8.17
C LYS A 379 -20.79 -23.02 7.25
N ASP A 380 -20.32 -23.68 6.19
CA ASP A 380 -19.35 -23.16 5.22
C ASP A 380 -19.97 -22.22 4.16
N ASP A 381 -21.30 -22.15 4.06
CA ASP A 381 -22.02 -21.24 3.14
C ASP A 381 -22.35 -19.87 3.75
N LEU A 382 -21.94 -19.63 4.99
CA LEU A 382 -22.24 -18.42 5.75
C LEU A 382 -21.00 -17.54 5.90
N ILE A 383 -21.14 -16.26 5.56
CA ILE A 383 -20.08 -15.27 5.76
C ILE A 383 -20.49 -14.34 6.89
N HIS A 384 -19.67 -14.29 7.92
CA HIS A 384 -19.89 -13.44 9.07
C HIS A 384 -19.12 -12.12 8.94
N CYS A 385 -19.85 -11.01 8.98
CA CYS A 385 -19.29 -9.66 8.95
C CYS A 385 -19.53 -9.00 10.31
N GLU A 386 -18.52 -9.05 11.16
CA GLU A 386 -18.56 -8.49 12.52
C GLU A 386 -17.56 -7.34 12.70
N GLY A 387 -17.89 -6.40 13.57
CA GLY A 387 -17.00 -5.32 14.00
C GLY A 387 -17.31 -3.96 13.35
N TRP A 388 -16.38 -3.02 13.48
CA TRP A 388 -16.55 -1.66 12.96
C TRP A 388 -16.19 -1.58 11.48
N TYR A 389 -16.98 -0.80 10.75
CA TYR A 389 -16.84 -0.52 9.32
C TYR A 389 -17.02 0.98 9.05
N LEU A 390 -16.33 1.49 8.03
CA LEU A 390 -16.65 2.77 7.41
C LEU A 390 -17.58 2.52 6.22
N LYS A 391 -18.77 3.12 6.27
CA LYS A 391 -19.73 3.12 5.17
C LYS A 391 -19.52 4.34 4.29
N THR A 392 -19.01 4.11 3.10
CA THR A 392 -18.77 5.14 2.09
C THR A 392 -19.70 4.95 0.89
N ARG A 393 -20.07 6.04 0.21
CA ARG A 393 -20.94 6.03 -0.98
C ARG A 393 -20.15 6.49 -2.18
N TRP A 394 -20.24 5.73 -3.25
CA TRP A 394 -19.49 5.98 -4.49
C TRP A 394 -20.46 6.08 -5.66
N GLN A 395 -20.23 7.05 -6.54
CA GLN A 395 -20.96 7.21 -7.78
C GLN A 395 -20.09 7.81 -8.88
N GLY A 396 -20.26 7.33 -10.11
CA GLY A 396 -19.50 7.84 -11.24
C GLY A 396 -19.88 7.16 -12.55
N SER A 397 -19.58 7.80 -13.68
CA SER A 397 -19.79 7.25 -15.02
C SER A 397 -18.57 6.51 -15.57
N ASP A 398 -17.40 6.71 -14.95
CA ASP A 398 -16.14 6.06 -15.32
C ASP A 398 -15.67 5.15 -14.17
N ILE A 399 -15.65 3.85 -14.44
CA ILE A 399 -15.24 2.82 -13.48
C ILE A 399 -13.76 2.93 -13.10
N TYR A 400 -12.91 3.32 -14.03
CA TYR A 400 -11.47 3.44 -13.77
C TYR A 400 -11.18 4.64 -12.88
N GLN A 401 -11.92 5.74 -13.08
CA GLN A 401 -11.85 6.90 -12.18
C GLN A 401 -12.35 6.54 -10.77
N LEU A 402 -13.45 5.78 -10.65
CA LEU A 402 -13.92 5.29 -9.36
C LEU A 402 -12.88 4.41 -8.65
N GLU A 403 -12.22 3.50 -9.36
CA GLU A 403 -11.12 2.70 -8.79
C GLU A 403 -9.93 3.58 -8.34
N ASN A 404 -9.59 4.62 -9.11
CA ASN A 404 -8.56 5.58 -8.72
C ASN A 404 -8.92 6.33 -7.42
N ASP A 405 -10.18 6.74 -7.27
CA ASP A 405 -10.63 7.48 -6.09
C ASP A 405 -10.75 6.57 -4.84
N ILE A 406 -11.14 5.31 -5.02
CA ILE A 406 -11.12 4.30 -3.95
C ILE A 406 -9.70 4.01 -3.49
N GLU A 407 -8.75 3.87 -4.41
CA GLU A 407 -7.34 3.67 -4.08
C GLU A 407 -6.80 4.86 -3.27
N LYS A 408 -7.16 6.09 -3.65
CA LYS A 408 -6.85 7.28 -2.84
C LYS A 408 -7.47 7.20 -1.44
N PHE A 409 -8.74 6.81 -1.32
CA PHE A 409 -9.38 6.61 -0.02
C PHE A 409 -8.61 5.62 0.87
N TYR A 410 -8.17 4.48 0.33
CA TYR A 410 -7.37 3.53 1.10
C TYR A 410 -6.02 4.09 1.53
N LEU A 411 -5.34 4.85 0.67
CA LEU A 411 -4.10 5.52 1.01
C LEU A 411 -4.29 6.57 2.11
N ARG A 412 -5.43 7.28 2.13
CA ARG A 412 -5.79 8.17 3.24
C ARG A 412 -6.09 7.39 4.51
N LEU A 413 -6.82 6.27 4.42
CA LEU A 413 -7.13 5.42 5.57
C LEU A 413 -5.86 4.91 6.27
N LEU A 414 -4.82 4.57 5.52
CA LEU A 414 -3.52 4.21 6.07
C LEU A 414 -2.90 5.33 6.93
N GLN A 415 -3.10 6.58 6.50
CA GLN A 415 -2.56 7.78 7.14
C GLN A 415 -3.45 8.33 8.27
N HIS A 416 -4.71 7.89 8.36
CA HIS A 416 -5.71 8.49 9.25
C HIS A 416 -5.49 8.13 10.73
N GLU A 417 -5.47 9.11 11.64
CA GLU A 417 -5.12 8.87 13.04
C GLU A 417 -6.13 8.01 13.82
N HIS A 418 -7.44 8.17 13.53
CA HIS A 418 -8.52 7.51 14.29
C HIS A 418 -8.93 6.13 13.76
N TYR A 419 -8.71 5.86 12.46
CA TYR A 419 -9.19 4.65 11.79
C TYR A 419 -8.01 3.88 11.21
N GLN A 420 -8.10 2.55 11.23
CA GLN A 420 -7.12 1.67 10.58
C GLN A 420 -7.86 0.56 9.86
N TYR A 421 -7.41 0.16 8.68
CA TYR A 421 -7.93 -1.02 8.01
C TYR A 421 -7.77 -2.29 8.88
N ARG A 422 -8.83 -3.10 8.99
CA ARG A 422 -8.85 -4.32 9.81
C ARG A 422 -8.99 -5.59 8.96
N PRO A 423 -8.30 -6.70 9.32
CA PRO A 423 -8.58 -8.08 8.91
C PRO A 423 -10.01 -8.64 8.99
N ALA A 424 -10.92 -8.17 8.13
CA ALA A 424 -12.24 -8.77 7.89
C ALA A 424 -12.74 -8.65 6.43
N PRO A 425 -13.86 -9.31 6.05
CA PRO A 425 -14.46 -9.17 4.73
C PRO A 425 -14.91 -7.74 4.42
N GLU A 426 -14.70 -7.30 3.17
CA GLU A 426 -15.22 -6.04 2.64
C GLU A 426 -16.58 -6.27 1.99
N VAL A 427 -17.54 -5.37 2.23
CA VAL A 427 -18.93 -5.57 1.75
C VAL A 427 -19.32 -4.43 0.81
N LEU A 428 -19.73 -4.78 -0.39
CA LEU A 428 -20.29 -3.87 -1.38
C LEU A 428 -21.81 -4.10 -1.45
N ARG A 429 -22.60 -3.04 -1.20
CA ARG A 429 -24.07 -3.09 -1.19
C ARG A 429 -24.65 -2.09 -2.20
N LYS A 430 -25.92 -2.29 -2.56
CA LYS A 430 -26.68 -1.39 -3.43
C LYS A 430 -25.96 -1.09 -4.76
N LEU A 431 -25.29 -2.10 -5.33
CA LEU A 431 -24.61 -1.98 -6.60
C LEU A 431 -25.63 -1.80 -7.72
N THR A 432 -25.55 -0.68 -8.45
CA THR A 432 -26.37 -0.42 -9.64
C THR A 432 -25.47 0.07 -10.78
N PHE A 433 -25.63 -0.48 -11.98
CA PHE A 433 -24.88 -0.11 -13.20
C PHE A 433 -25.71 -0.44 -14.46
N THR A 434 -25.42 0.18 -15.60
CA THR A 434 -26.12 -0.06 -16.88
C THR A 434 -25.35 -1.05 -17.78
N GLN A 435 -26.06 -1.73 -18.69
CA GLN A 435 -25.49 -2.80 -19.52
C GLN A 435 -24.50 -2.29 -20.60
N ALA A 436 -24.57 -1.02 -20.99
CA ALA A 436 -23.63 -0.40 -21.94
C ALA A 436 -22.21 -0.23 -21.37
N GLN A 437 -22.09 -0.14 -20.04
CA GLN A 437 -20.81 0.01 -19.34
C GLN A 437 -19.97 -1.28 -19.37
N ALA A 438 -20.59 -2.43 -19.64
CA ALA A 438 -19.96 -3.75 -19.73
C ALA A 438 -19.14 -4.00 -21.00
N LYS A 439 -19.48 -3.28 -22.09
CA LYS A 439 -18.86 -3.46 -23.42
C LYS A 439 -17.99 -2.26 -23.85
N ASN A 440 -18.19 -1.09 -23.25
CA ASN A 440 -17.50 0.15 -23.61
C ASN A 440 -16.44 0.54 -22.56
N ALA A 441 -15.49 -0.36 -22.29
CA ALA A 441 -14.21 0.00 -21.67
C ALA A 441 -13.22 0.64 -22.68
N THR A 442 -13.69 0.95 -23.89
CA THR A 442 -13.05 1.88 -24.83
C THR A 442 -13.75 3.23 -24.72
N ALA A 443 -12.98 4.28 -24.44
CA ALA A 443 -13.42 5.60 -23.98
C ALA A 443 -14.31 6.42 -24.95
N ALA A 444 -14.86 5.84 -26.03
CA ALA A 444 -15.47 6.59 -27.12
C ALA A 444 -17.00 6.71 -27.09
N ALA A 445 -17.71 6.16 -26.09
CA ALA A 445 -19.18 6.20 -26.09
C ALA A 445 -19.81 6.37 -24.69
N ALA A 446 -19.46 7.44 -23.99
CA ALA A 446 -20.24 7.97 -22.86
C ALA A 446 -20.96 9.24 -23.31
N LYS A 447 -22.16 9.11 -23.90
CA LYS A 447 -22.99 10.26 -24.33
C LYS A 447 -24.47 10.14 -23.96
N SER A 448 -24.80 9.44 -22.87
CA SER A 448 -26.13 9.52 -22.25
C SER A 448 -26.01 9.71 -20.74
N GLY A 449 -26.81 10.61 -20.16
CA GLY A 449 -26.74 10.97 -18.74
C GLY A 449 -27.20 9.89 -17.75
N ASP A 450 -27.55 8.70 -18.24
CA ASP A 450 -28.11 7.59 -17.45
C ASP A 450 -27.08 6.50 -17.05
N ASP A 451 -25.85 6.56 -17.59
CA ASP A 451 -24.80 5.55 -17.35
C ASP A 451 -23.99 5.87 -16.08
N ILE A 452 -24.57 5.64 -14.90
CA ILE A 452 -23.94 5.90 -13.60
C ILE A 452 -23.82 4.61 -12.77
N ILE A 453 -22.60 4.24 -12.41
CA ILE A 453 -22.31 3.21 -11.40
C ILE A 453 -22.54 3.81 -10.02
N ARG A 454 -23.26 3.12 -9.14
CA ARG A 454 -23.43 3.50 -7.72
C ARG A 454 -23.31 2.30 -6.81
N PHE A 455 -22.69 2.49 -5.64
CA PHE A 455 -22.64 1.47 -4.59
C PHE A 455 -22.30 2.08 -3.22
N GLU A 456 -22.59 1.32 -2.17
CA GLU A 456 -22.06 1.53 -0.82
C GLU A 456 -20.91 0.54 -0.58
N LEU A 457 -19.75 1.05 -0.15
CA LEU A 457 -18.60 0.26 0.26
C LEU A 457 -18.47 0.31 1.78
N LEU A 458 -18.52 -0.86 2.41
CA LEU A 458 -18.28 -1.07 3.83
C LEU A 458 -16.85 -1.60 3.99
N THR A 459 -15.95 -0.71 4.44
CA THR A 459 -14.54 -1.04 4.67
C THR A 459 -14.31 -1.37 6.15
N PRO A 460 -13.83 -2.58 6.49
CA PRO A 460 -13.60 -2.98 7.87
C PRO A 460 -12.46 -2.19 8.49
N ILE A 461 -12.70 -1.70 9.70
CA ILE A 461 -11.74 -0.86 10.42
C ILE A 461 -11.60 -1.25 11.88
N PHE A 462 -10.46 -0.90 12.46
CA PHE A 462 -10.31 -0.65 13.89
C PHE A 462 -10.57 0.83 14.17
N VAL A 463 -11.32 1.10 15.22
CA VAL A 463 -11.56 2.46 15.74
C VAL A 463 -10.66 2.67 16.95
N ASN A 464 -9.74 3.64 16.87
CA ASN A 464 -8.91 4.00 18.01
C ASN A 464 -9.68 4.94 18.95
N LYS A 465 -10.49 4.37 19.85
CA LYS A 465 -11.32 5.12 20.81
C LYS A 465 -10.54 5.92 21.87
N ARG A 466 -9.20 5.83 21.89
CA ARG A 466 -8.34 6.55 22.85
C ARG A 466 -7.77 7.86 22.28
N LEU A 467 -8.08 8.18 21.03
CA LEU A 467 -7.88 9.47 20.36
C LEU A 467 -9.24 10.06 20.01
#